data_AF-A0A7J4FD47-F1
#
_entry.id   AF-A0A7J4FD47-F1
#
_cell.length_a   1.000
_cell.length_b   1.000
_cell.length_c   1.000
_cell.angle_alpha   90.00
_cell.angle_beta   90.00
_cell.angle_gamma   90.00
#
_symmetry.space_group_name_H-M   'P 1'
#
loop_
_entity.id
_entity.type
_entity.pdbx_description
1 polymer ?
#
loop_
_entity_poly.entity_id
_entity_poly.type
_entity_poly.pdbx_seq_one_letter_code
_entity_poly.pdbx_strand_id
1 'polypeptide(L)'
;MLTEDRRYFELVLDRFSRNQRIHEIGNVKLGGQPGQLPTVLIGSVFHRGHKVVKDPSRGEVDEKEAERQIKIQDELSDRTGNPCMVDVVGETPEALCRYLDFVSSVTEAPLLLNGLSPDVRVRALRHAY
;
A
#
# COMPACT_ATOMS: atom_id res chain seq x y z
N MET A 1 -38.52 19.40 1.95
CA MET A 1 -37.84 18.18 2.45
C MET A 1 -36.43 18.00 1.84
N LEU A 2 -35.73 19.09 1.46
CA LEU A 2 -34.40 19.03 0.80
C LEU A 2 -33.30 19.80 1.57
N THR A 3 -33.67 20.47 2.67
CA THR A 3 -32.78 21.31 3.48
C THR A 3 -32.26 20.61 4.73
N GLU A 4 -32.92 19.55 5.20
CA GLU A 4 -32.47 18.76 6.36
C GLU A 4 -31.41 17.72 6.00
N ASP A 5 -31.50 17.10 4.81
CA ASP A 5 -30.49 16.13 4.32
C ASP A 5 -29.10 16.75 4.16
N ARG A 6 -29.04 18.02 3.72
CA ARG A 6 -27.75 18.72 3.53
C ARG A 6 -27.06 19.01 4.87
N ARG A 7 -27.85 19.31 5.91
CA ARG A 7 -27.37 19.52 7.28
C ARG A 7 -26.94 18.20 7.93
N TYR A 8 -27.65 17.10 7.68
CA TYR A 8 -27.24 15.77 8.12
C TYR A 8 -25.91 15.33 7.49
N PHE A 9 -25.69 15.58 6.20
CA PHE A 9 -24.40 15.30 5.55
C PHE A 9 -23.24 16.17 6.09
N GLU A 10 -23.51 17.42 6.48
CA GLU A 10 -22.53 18.29 7.15
C GLU A 10 -22.26 17.86 8.60
N LEU A 11 -23.20 17.18 9.27
CA LEU A 11 -23.09 16.72 10.66
C LEU A 11 -22.41 15.36 10.82
N VAL A 12 -22.35 14.52 9.78
CA VAL A 12 -21.84 13.13 9.87
C VAL A 12 -20.37 12.98 9.43
N LEU A 13 -19.79 13.98 8.76
CA LEU A 13 -18.37 13.98 8.39
C LEU A 13 -17.75 15.32 8.78
N ASP A 14 -17.00 15.31 9.88
CA ASP A 14 -16.24 16.44 10.39
C ASP A 14 -15.29 16.95 9.30
N ARG A 15 -15.74 17.96 8.53
CA ARG A 15 -14.93 18.52 7.44
C ARG A 15 -13.73 19.21 8.05
N PHE A 16 -12.54 18.91 7.54
CA PHE A 16 -11.35 19.61 7.98
C PHE A 16 -11.41 21.07 7.53
N SER A 17 -11.11 21.99 8.46
CA SER A 17 -11.02 23.42 8.19
C SER A 17 -9.86 23.79 7.26
N ARG A 18 -8.81 22.96 7.23
CA ARG A 18 -7.72 23.07 6.26
C ARG A 18 -8.09 22.40 4.94
N ASN A 19 -7.76 23.07 3.84
CA ASN A 19 -7.84 22.51 2.50
C ASN A 19 -7.00 21.23 2.41
N GLN A 20 -7.67 20.11 2.17
CA GLN A 20 -7.04 18.82 1.92
C GLN A 20 -6.60 18.73 0.46
N ARG A 21 -5.47 18.07 0.22
CA ARG A 21 -4.96 17.78 -1.12
C ARG A 21 -5.27 16.34 -1.47
N ILE A 22 -5.54 16.11 -2.76
CA ILE A 22 -5.57 14.77 -3.32
C ILE A 22 -4.25 14.57 -4.06
N HIS A 23 -3.57 13.47 -3.75
CA HIS A 23 -2.38 13.00 -4.44
C HIS A 23 -2.73 11.81 -5.32
N GLU A 24 -2.05 11.68 -6.45
CA GLU A 24 -2.13 10.53 -7.35
C GLU A 24 -0.77 9.84 -7.38
N ILE A 25 -0.75 8.56 -7.00
CA ILE A 25 0.44 7.71 -6.96
C ILE A 25 0.14 6.48 -7.80
N GLY A 26 0.82 6.34 -8.94
CA GLY A 26 0.43 5.34 -9.93
C GLY A 26 -1.03 5.52 -10.35
N ASN A 27 -1.85 4.49 -10.17
CA ASN A 27 -3.28 4.51 -10.41
C ASN A 27 -4.15 4.86 -9.18
N VAL A 28 -3.55 5.14 -8.02
CA VAL A 28 -4.29 5.36 -6.77
C VAL A 28 -4.36 6.84 -6.40
N LYS A 29 -5.57 7.32 -6.09
CA LYS A 29 -5.82 8.65 -5.51
C LYS A 29 -6.04 8.56 -4.02
N LEU A 30 -5.38 9.41 -3.24
CA LEU A 30 -5.50 9.46 -1.78
C LEU A 30 -5.51 10.89 -1.23
N GLY A 31 -6.13 11.06 -0.07
CA GLY A 31 -6.34 12.36 0.59
C GLY A 31 -7.75 12.90 0.39
N GLY A 32 -7.88 14.22 0.32
CA GLY A 32 -9.19 14.89 0.19
C GLY A 32 -9.97 15.00 1.51
N GLN A 33 -11.18 15.55 1.43
CA GLN A 33 -12.09 15.65 2.59
C GLN A 33 -12.69 14.27 2.93
N PRO A 34 -13.13 14.04 4.18
CA PRO A 34 -13.83 12.82 4.54
C PRO A 34 -15.03 12.56 3.60
N GLY A 35 -15.15 11.33 3.10
CA GLY A 35 -16.19 10.93 2.14
C GLY A 35 -15.93 11.31 0.67
N GLN A 36 -14.83 11.99 0.34
CA GLN A 36 -14.50 12.37 -1.03
C GLN A 36 -13.86 11.23 -1.84
N LEU A 37 -13.03 10.41 -1.20
CA LEU A 37 -12.41 9.23 -1.77
C LEU A 37 -12.56 8.06 -0.79
N PRO A 38 -12.63 6.80 -1.28
CA PRO A 38 -12.53 5.63 -0.41
C PRO A 38 -11.19 5.59 0.33
N THR A 39 -11.18 4.99 1.51
CA THR A 39 -9.93 4.75 2.25
C THR A 39 -9.01 3.83 1.45
N VAL A 40 -7.76 4.25 1.26
CA VAL A 40 -6.72 3.38 0.71
C VAL A 40 -6.23 2.40 1.78
N LEU A 41 -6.18 1.12 1.46
CA LEU A 41 -5.68 0.07 2.34
C LEU A 41 -4.30 -0.38 1.87
N ILE A 42 -3.33 -0.47 2.80
CA ILE A 42 -1.95 -0.83 2.48
C ILE A 42 -1.57 -2.08 3.26
N GLY A 43 -1.49 -3.22 2.59
CA GLY A 43 -1.07 -4.48 3.19
C GLY A 43 0.44 -4.64 3.19
N SER A 44 1.02 -4.99 4.34
CA SER A 44 2.45 -5.22 4.48
C SER A 44 2.84 -6.67 4.17
N VAL A 45 3.83 -6.86 3.30
CA VAL A 45 4.44 -8.15 2.98
C VAL A 45 5.89 -8.22 3.46
N PHE A 46 6.38 -9.43 3.66
CA PHE A 46 7.74 -9.78 4.12
C PHE A 46 8.24 -9.13 5.43
N HIS A 47 7.35 -8.54 6.23
CA HIS A 47 7.68 -8.05 7.57
C HIS A 47 8.18 -9.18 8.48
N ARG A 48 8.90 -8.80 9.55
CA ARG A 48 9.46 -9.76 10.51
C ARG A 48 8.39 -10.70 11.07
N GLY A 49 8.64 -12.00 10.98
CA GLY A 49 7.72 -13.04 11.43
C GLY A 49 6.64 -13.43 10.41
N HIS A 50 6.65 -12.82 9.22
CA HIS A 50 5.76 -13.21 8.15
C HIS A 50 6.11 -14.61 7.62
N LYS A 51 5.16 -15.55 7.70
CA LYS A 51 5.38 -16.98 7.45
C LYS A 51 5.85 -17.32 6.03
N VAL A 52 5.63 -16.43 5.07
CA VAL A 52 6.08 -16.63 3.69
C VAL A 52 7.59 -16.40 3.53
N VAL A 53 8.24 -15.74 4.48
CA VAL A 53 9.69 -15.47 4.43
C VAL A 53 10.45 -16.69 4.94
N LYS A 54 11.31 -17.24 4.09
CA LYS A 54 12.19 -18.39 4.40
C LYS A 54 13.55 -17.92 4.89
N ASP A 55 14.12 -16.89 4.23
CA ASP A 55 15.35 -16.22 4.65
C ASP A 55 15.19 -14.70 4.51
N PRO A 56 15.05 -13.96 5.64
CA PRO A 56 14.85 -12.51 5.61
C PRO A 56 16.11 -11.73 5.19
N SER A 57 17.31 -12.32 5.31
CA SER A 57 18.57 -11.66 4.95
C SER A 57 18.82 -11.75 3.45
N ARG A 58 18.47 -12.89 2.84
CA ARG A 58 18.64 -13.16 1.41
C ARG A 58 17.41 -12.83 0.58
N GLY A 59 16.26 -12.56 1.19
CA GLY A 59 15.04 -12.30 0.46
C GLY A 59 14.40 -13.55 -0.13
N GLU A 60 14.58 -14.71 0.49
CA GLU A 60 13.99 -15.97 0.00
C GLU A 60 12.58 -16.12 0.58
N VAL A 61 11.59 -16.35 -0.28
CA VAL A 61 10.17 -16.45 0.10
C VAL A 61 9.48 -17.69 -0.49
N ASP A 62 8.31 -18.02 0.04
CA ASP A 62 7.31 -18.80 -0.67
C ASP A 62 6.57 -17.89 -1.64
N GLU A 63 7.09 -17.80 -2.87
CA GLU A 63 6.54 -16.94 -3.92
C GLU A 63 5.07 -17.26 -4.21
N LYS A 64 4.67 -18.53 -4.20
CA LYS A 64 3.29 -18.93 -4.47
C LYS A 64 2.33 -18.42 -3.39
N GLU A 65 2.71 -18.56 -2.13
CA GLU A 65 1.87 -18.06 -1.03
C GLU A 65 1.89 -16.54 -0.95
N ALA A 66 3.03 -15.89 -1.22
CA ALA A 66 3.13 -14.44 -1.28
C ALA A 66 2.27 -13.86 -2.43
N GLU A 67 2.35 -14.44 -3.62
CA GLU A 67 1.53 -14.07 -4.78
C GLU A 67 0.05 -14.21 -4.45
N ARG A 68 -0.36 -15.34 -3.85
CA ARG A 68 -1.75 -15.56 -3.43
C ARG A 68 -2.26 -14.47 -2.49
N GLN A 69 -1.46 -14.05 -1.52
CA GLN A 69 -1.84 -12.99 -0.58
C GLN A 69 -1.98 -11.63 -1.26
N ILE A 70 -1.06 -11.28 -2.17
CA ILE A 70 -1.11 -10.02 -2.93
C ILE A 70 -2.33 -10.01 -3.85
N LYS A 71 -2.60 -11.09 -4.58
CA LYS A 71 -3.78 -11.20 -5.45
C LYS A 71 -5.09 -11.12 -4.68
N ILE A 72 -5.16 -11.66 -3.47
CA ILE A 72 -6.34 -11.48 -2.60
C ILE A 72 -6.56 -10.01 -2.26
N GLN A 73 -5.50 -9.24 -2.02
CA GLN A 73 -5.64 -7.80 -1.80
C GLN A 73 -6.19 -7.10 -3.05
N ASP A 74 -5.65 -7.40 -4.23
CA ASP A 74 -6.12 -6.84 -5.50
C ASP A 74 -7.61 -7.18 -5.73
N GLU A 75 -8.00 -8.44 -5.55
CA GLU A 75 -9.39 -8.89 -5.67
C GLU A 75 -10.32 -8.21 -4.65
N LEU A 76 -9.85 -7.99 -3.42
CA LEU A 76 -10.63 -7.28 -2.40
C LEU A 76 -10.77 -5.78 -2.73
N SER A 77 -9.73 -5.17 -3.30
CA SER A 77 -9.78 -3.80 -3.80
C SER A 77 -10.86 -3.65 -4.87
N ASP A 78 -10.88 -4.55 -5.86
CA ASP A 78 -11.89 -4.56 -6.93
C ASP A 78 -13.31 -4.75 -6.39
N ARG A 79 -13.48 -5.65 -5.41
CA ARG A 79 -14.79 -5.99 -4.86
C ARG A 79 -15.38 -4.93 -3.92
N THR A 80 -14.52 -4.22 -3.20
CA THR A 80 -14.95 -3.25 -2.17
C THR A 80 -14.92 -1.81 -2.66
N GLY A 81 -14.14 -1.52 -3.70
CA GLY A 81 -13.88 -0.17 -4.19
C GLY A 81 -12.86 0.60 -3.33
N ASN A 82 -12.26 -0.03 -2.31
CA ASN A 82 -11.13 0.53 -1.58
C ASN A 82 -9.84 0.33 -2.37
N PRO A 83 -9.19 1.38 -2.90
CA PRO A 83 -7.92 1.22 -3.57
C PRO A 83 -6.87 0.62 -2.63
N CYS A 84 -5.90 -0.09 -3.19
CA CYS A 84 -4.82 -0.68 -2.41
C CYS A 84 -3.43 -0.28 -2.88
N MET A 85 -2.47 -0.41 -1.96
CA MET A 85 -1.04 -0.35 -2.20
C MET A 85 -0.39 -1.51 -1.46
N VAL A 86 0.87 -1.82 -1.76
CA VAL A 86 1.63 -2.86 -1.05
C VAL A 86 2.81 -2.26 -0.30
N ASP A 87 2.90 -2.52 1.00
CA ASP A 87 4.03 -2.16 1.83
C ASP A 87 5.08 -3.28 1.83
N VAL A 88 6.16 -3.07 1.07
CA VAL A 88 7.22 -4.07 0.86
C VAL A 88 8.32 -3.86 1.90
N VAL A 89 8.34 -4.75 2.90
CA VAL A 89 9.26 -4.63 4.04
C VAL A 89 10.52 -5.47 3.83
N GLY A 90 11.70 -4.89 4.05
CA GLY A 90 12.98 -5.60 3.90
C GLY A 90 14.02 -5.21 4.94
N GLU A 91 14.76 -6.21 5.45
CA GLU A 91 15.79 -6.02 6.48
C GLU A 91 17.15 -5.65 5.89
N THR A 92 17.47 -6.16 4.70
CA THR A 92 18.73 -5.93 3.99
C THR A 92 18.47 -5.33 2.61
N PRO A 93 19.49 -4.69 1.98
CA PRO A 93 19.35 -4.20 0.61
C PRO A 93 19.06 -5.33 -0.39
N GLU A 94 19.74 -6.48 -0.25
CA GLU A 94 19.53 -7.65 -1.11
C GLU A 94 18.09 -8.15 -1.03
N ALA A 95 17.56 -8.32 0.18
CA ALA A 95 16.21 -8.80 0.38
C ALA A 95 15.18 -7.82 -0.16
N LEU A 96 15.32 -6.53 0.14
CA LEU A 96 14.35 -5.52 -0.30
C LEU A 96 14.32 -5.38 -1.84
N CYS A 97 15.47 -5.43 -2.51
CA CYS A 97 15.51 -5.40 -3.99
C CYS A 97 14.78 -6.61 -4.57
N ARG A 98 15.07 -7.83 -4.08
CA ARG A 98 14.38 -9.05 -4.57
C ARG A 98 12.88 -9.01 -4.33
N TYR A 99 12.45 -8.51 -3.16
CA TYR A 99 11.04 -8.36 -2.85
C TYR A 99 10.35 -7.35 -3.76
N LEU A 100 10.98 -6.23 -4.08
CA LEU A 100 10.43 -5.24 -5.01
C LEU A 100 10.29 -5.82 -6.42
N ASP A 101 11.31 -6.52 -6.92
CA ASP A 101 11.27 -7.21 -8.23
C ASP A 101 10.12 -8.24 -8.27
N PHE A 102 9.98 -9.04 -7.21
CA PHE A 102 8.91 -10.02 -7.12
C PHE A 102 7.52 -9.36 -7.06
N VAL A 103 7.30 -8.41 -6.15
CA VAL A 103 5.97 -7.81 -5.95
C VAL A 103 5.53 -7.01 -7.18
N SER A 104 6.44 -6.28 -7.83
CA SER A 104 6.15 -5.55 -9.06
C SER A 104 5.80 -6.47 -10.24
N SER A 105 6.24 -7.73 -10.22
CA SER A 105 5.83 -8.73 -11.22
C SER A 105 4.44 -9.31 -10.97
N VAL A 106 3.92 -9.16 -9.75
CA VAL A 106 2.66 -9.77 -9.31
C VAL A 106 1.49 -8.78 -9.34
N THR A 107 1.72 -7.50 -9.03
CA THR A 107 0.65 -6.49 -8.96
C THR A 107 1.08 -5.16 -9.58
N GLU A 108 0.08 -4.45 -10.13
CA GLU A 108 0.23 -3.08 -10.63
C GLU A 108 -0.03 -2.03 -9.53
N ALA A 109 -0.39 -2.47 -8.32
CA ALA A 109 -0.62 -1.57 -7.19
C ALA A 109 0.67 -0.81 -6.82
N PRO A 110 0.58 0.47 -6.41
CA PRO A 110 1.76 1.22 -5.97
C PRO A 110 2.46 0.53 -4.80
N LEU A 111 3.79 0.60 -4.80
CA LEU A 111 4.64 -0.05 -3.81
C LEU A 111 5.26 0.97 -2.86
N LEU A 112 5.21 0.68 -1.56
CA LEU A 112 5.97 1.41 -0.56
C LEU A 112 7.30 0.68 -0.33
N LEU A 113 8.39 1.44 -0.44
CA LEU A 113 9.75 0.96 -0.22
C LEU A 113 10.10 1.07 1.27
N ASN A 114 9.93 -0.03 2.02
CA ASN A 114 10.04 -0.04 3.46
C ASN A 114 11.26 -0.85 3.96
N GLY A 115 12.42 -0.20 3.94
CA GLY A 115 13.64 -0.73 4.53
C GLY A 115 13.81 -0.33 6.01
N LEU A 116 14.30 -1.25 6.84
CA LEU A 116 14.54 -1.01 8.29
C LEU A 116 15.48 0.16 8.59
N SER A 117 16.40 0.50 7.66
CA SER A 117 17.32 1.61 7.80
C SER A 117 17.31 2.53 6.57
N PRO A 118 17.72 3.81 6.70
CA PRO A 118 17.86 4.69 5.55
C PRO A 118 18.80 4.16 4.47
N ASP A 119 19.91 3.49 4.83
CA ASP A 119 20.85 2.91 3.86
C ASP A 119 20.20 1.80 3.03
N VAL A 120 19.42 0.91 3.68
CA VAL A 120 18.64 -0.12 2.97
C VAL A 120 17.68 0.53 1.98
N ARG A 121 16.97 1.58 2.40
CA ARG A 121 16.02 2.28 1.53
C ARG A 121 16.70 2.97 0.34
N VAL A 122 17.82 3.65 0.57
CA VAL A 122 18.56 4.34 -0.50
C VAL A 122 19.13 3.35 -1.52
N ARG A 123 19.65 2.21 -1.08
CA ARG A 123 20.18 1.18 -1.98
C ARG A 123 19.08 0.54 -2.81
N ALA A 124 17.96 0.19 -2.19
CA ALA A 124 16.81 -0.36 -2.91
C ALA A 124 16.21 0.67 -3.89
N LEU A 125 16.16 1.95 -3.53
CA LEU A 125 15.68 3.00 -4.43
C LEU A 125 16.55 3.11 -5.69
N ARG A 126 17.87 2.98 -5.55
CA ARG A 126 18.81 2.98 -6.70
C ARG A 126 18.68 1.75 -7.60
N HIS A 127 18.13 0.65 -7.08
CA HIS A 127 17.87 -0.56 -7.86
C HIS A 127 16.60 -0.41 -8.71
N ALA A 128 15.60 0.29 -8.19
CA ALA A 128 14.30 0.49 -8.84
C ALA A 128 14.24 1.70 -9.80
N TYR A 129 15.32 2.47 -9.95
CA TYR A 129 15.40 3.70 -10.78
C TYR A 129 16.33 3.52 -11.97
#